data_AF-A0A5C8ZFX6-F1
#
_entry.id   AF-A0A5C8ZFX6-F1
#
_cell.length_a   1.000
_cell.length_b   1.000
_cell.length_c   1.000
_cell.angle_alpha   90.00
_cell.angle_beta   90.00
_cell.angle_gamma   90.00
#
_symmetry.space_group_name_H-M   'P 1'
#
loop_
_entity.id
_entity.type
_entity.pdbx_description
1 polymer ?
#
loop_
_entity_poly.entity_id
_entity_poly.type
_entity_poly.pdbx_seq_one_letter_code
_entity_poly.pdbx_strand_id
1 'polypeptide(L)'
;MGGHGDGYSSTLKTSFDTAAGPAVRHGPQADPDEPPLRAPAVAALEALVVLAAADRIAVELEVPATRDRDWPAPWPLPWGWFRVRGGGDVGVSGGGADGETAAEEAARVADAAHSEVVESLWAHRPTNWPPCPDHPTTHPLQLAAGDDADPRPLWTCPLTGEVVGVLDVS
;
A
#
# COMPACT_ATOMS: atom_id res chain seq x y z
N MET A 1 -9.94 -0.98 -41.40
CA MET A 1 -11.26 -0.52 -40.90
C MET A 1 -11.72 -1.62 -39.95
N GLY A 2 -11.46 -1.58 -38.63
CA GLY A 2 -11.96 -0.65 -37.61
C GLY A 2 -13.33 -1.17 -37.10
N GLY A 3 -13.65 -1.41 -35.83
CA GLY A 3 -13.01 -1.19 -34.52
C GLY A 3 -13.20 -2.40 -33.59
N HIS A 4 -12.48 -2.54 -32.47
CA HIS A 4 -12.72 -1.87 -31.16
C HIS A 4 -14.22 -1.96 -30.78
N GLY A 5 -14.65 -2.63 -29.72
CA GLY A 5 -13.98 -3.05 -28.49
C GLY A 5 -14.87 -2.62 -27.33
N ASP A 6 -16.04 -3.24 -27.20
CA ASP A 6 -17.01 -2.93 -26.14
C ASP A 6 -16.99 -4.05 -25.10
N GLY A 7 -16.36 -3.74 -23.97
CA GLY A 7 -16.31 -4.58 -22.79
C GLY A 7 -16.04 -3.72 -21.57
N TYR A 8 -16.86 -2.69 -21.34
CA TYR A 8 -16.85 -1.92 -20.10
C TYR A 8 -17.26 -2.85 -18.95
N SER A 9 -16.28 -3.46 -18.30
CA SER A 9 -16.48 -4.12 -17.00
C SER A 9 -16.47 -3.02 -15.94
N SER A 10 -17.65 -2.63 -15.48
CA SER A 10 -17.83 -1.77 -14.32
C SER A 10 -17.48 -2.55 -13.05
N THR A 11 -16.25 -2.43 -12.58
CA THR A 11 -15.87 -2.93 -11.25
C THR A 11 -15.99 -1.79 -10.23
N LEU A 12 -16.81 -2.04 -9.20
CA LEU A 12 -17.05 -1.14 -8.06
C LEU A 12 -15.71 -0.67 -7.46
N LYS A 13 -15.51 0.65 -7.32
CA LYS A 13 -14.47 1.23 -6.47
C LYS A 13 -15.03 1.40 -5.06
N THR A 14 -14.56 0.58 -4.12
CA THR A 14 -14.81 0.84 -2.69
C THR A 14 -13.88 1.96 -2.26
N SER A 15 -14.45 3.11 -1.90
CA SER A 15 -13.73 4.17 -1.19
C SER A 15 -14.32 4.25 0.21
N PHE A 16 -13.48 4.12 1.23
CA PHE A 16 -13.91 4.29 2.61
C PHE A 16 -13.66 5.74 3.02
N ASP A 17 -14.65 6.58 2.79
CA ASP A 17 -14.70 7.91 3.39
C ASP A 17 -15.54 7.85 4.67
N THR A 18 -14.87 7.66 5.80
CA THR A 18 -15.54 7.65 7.11
C THR A 18 -15.70 9.05 7.72
N ALA A 19 -15.40 10.15 7.01
CA ALA A 19 -15.50 11.48 7.61
C ALA A 19 -15.79 12.72 6.73
N ALA A 20 -15.72 12.72 5.39
CA ALA A 20 -15.42 13.99 4.69
C ALA A 20 -16.04 14.23 3.29
N GLY A 21 -17.32 14.65 3.24
CA GLY A 21 -17.78 15.62 2.22
C GLY A 21 -17.73 15.16 0.74
N PRO A 22 -17.96 16.06 -0.24
CA PRO A 22 -18.34 15.63 -1.59
C PRO A 22 -17.14 15.09 -2.38
N ALA A 23 -17.40 13.98 -3.09
CA ALA A 23 -16.45 13.29 -3.95
C ALA A 23 -15.70 14.24 -4.90
N VAL A 24 -14.37 14.11 -4.90
CA VAL A 24 -13.48 14.78 -5.86
C VAL A 24 -13.75 14.18 -7.25
N ARG A 25 -13.89 15.02 -8.28
CA ARG A 25 -14.01 14.57 -9.67
C ARG A 25 -12.65 14.04 -10.13
N HIS A 26 -12.59 12.75 -10.43
CA HIS A 26 -11.49 12.15 -11.19
C HIS A 26 -11.69 12.49 -12.67
N GLY A 27 -10.69 13.09 -13.32
CA GLY A 27 -10.56 13.15 -14.77
C GLY A 27 -10.22 11.77 -15.37
N PRO A 28 -9.73 11.73 -16.62
CA PRO A 28 -9.57 10.48 -17.35
C PRO A 28 -8.45 9.62 -16.74
N GLN A 29 -8.80 8.40 -16.34
CA GLN A 29 -7.87 7.36 -15.92
C GLN A 29 -6.82 7.15 -17.03
N ALA A 30 -5.57 7.50 -16.75
CA ALA A 30 -4.47 7.05 -17.57
C ALA A 30 -4.10 5.63 -17.18
N ASP A 31 -3.78 4.79 -18.16
CA ASP A 31 -3.19 3.48 -17.88
C ASP A 31 -1.85 3.69 -17.15
N PRO A 32 -1.62 3.01 -16.02
CA PRO A 32 -0.32 3.04 -15.36
C PRO A 32 0.79 2.56 -16.29
N ASP A 33 1.97 3.16 -16.15
CA ASP A 33 3.14 2.77 -16.95
C ASP A 33 3.82 1.52 -16.34
N GLU A 34 3.60 1.29 -15.05
CA GLU A 34 4.21 0.20 -14.29
C GLU A 34 3.29 -1.04 -14.19
N PRO A 35 3.84 -2.25 -13.96
CA PRO A 35 3.06 -3.47 -13.94
C PRO A 35 2.00 -3.50 -12.83
N PRO A 36 0.88 -4.24 -13.06
CA PRO A 36 -0.16 -4.37 -12.07
C PRO A 36 0.29 -5.10 -10.81
N LEU A 37 -0.21 -4.62 -9.67
CA LEU A 37 -0.10 -5.32 -8.40
C LEU A 37 -0.80 -6.68 -8.47
N ARG A 38 -0.15 -7.71 -7.97
CA ARG A 38 -0.74 -9.03 -7.74
C ARG A 38 -1.70 -8.97 -6.56
N ALA A 39 -2.67 -9.89 -6.54
CA ALA A 39 -3.72 -9.91 -5.51
C ALA A 39 -3.19 -9.94 -4.06
N PRO A 40 -2.11 -10.69 -3.72
CA PRO A 40 -1.55 -10.64 -2.37
C PRO A 40 -1.00 -9.26 -1.97
N ALA A 41 -0.43 -8.51 -2.90
CA ALA A 41 0.07 -7.16 -2.64
C ALA A 41 -1.07 -6.18 -2.37
N VAL A 42 -2.17 -6.27 -3.13
CA VAL A 42 -3.38 -5.47 -2.87
C VAL A 42 -3.97 -5.79 -1.50
N ALA A 43 -4.09 -7.08 -1.17
CA ALA A 43 -4.60 -7.51 0.14
C ALA A 43 -3.72 -7.02 1.31
N ALA A 44 -2.40 -7.03 1.14
CA ALA A 44 -1.47 -6.51 2.15
C ALA A 44 -1.61 -4.99 2.36
N LEU A 45 -1.82 -4.21 1.29
CA LEU A 45 -2.11 -2.78 1.39
C LEU A 45 -3.43 -2.52 2.12
N GLU A 46 -4.48 -3.29 1.81
CA GLU A 46 -5.76 -3.21 2.51
C GLU A 46 -5.62 -3.53 4.01
N ALA A 47 -4.85 -4.56 4.35
CA ALA A 47 -4.53 -4.89 5.75
C ALA A 47 -3.81 -3.75 6.48
N LEU A 48 -2.86 -3.08 5.83
CA LEU A 48 -2.21 -1.90 6.39
C LEU A 48 -3.17 -0.72 6.59
N VAL A 49 -4.11 -0.49 5.66
CA VAL A 49 -5.16 0.54 5.83
C VAL A 49 -6.01 0.23 7.07
N VAL A 50 -6.43 -1.02 7.24
CA VAL A 50 -7.22 -1.45 8.41
C VAL A 50 -6.43 -1.25 9.71
N LEU A 51 -5.17 -1.66 9.74
CA LEU A 51 -4.30 -1.49 10.90
C LEU A 51 -4.07 0.00 11.23
N ALA A 52 -3.79 0.82 10.23
CA ALA A 52 -3.63 2.27 10.38
C ALA A 52 -4.91 2.92 10.93
N ALA A 53 -6.08 2.51 10.42
CA ALA A 53 -7.37 3.00 10.90
C ALA A 53 -7.62 2.64 12.38
N ALA A 54 -7.24 1.44 12.82
CA ALA A 54 -7.34 1.01 14.22
C ALA A 54 -6.54 1.94 15.16
N ASP A 55 -5.38 2.43 14.71
CA ASP A 55 -4.54 3.38 15.45
C ASP A 55 -4.83 4.86 15.14
N ARG A 56 -5.95 5.14 14.47
CA ARG A 56 -6.38 6.50 14.09
C ARG A 56 -5.32 7.22 13.26
N ILE A 57 -4.73 6.50 12.32
CA ILE A 57 -3.88 7.03 11.25
C ILE A 57 -4.75 7.05 10.00
N ALA A 58 -5.04 8.25 9.49
CA ALA A 58 -5.89 8.40 8.32
C ALA A 58 -5.08 8.09 7.06
N VAL A 59 -5.46 7.02 6.35
CA VAL A 59 -4.80 6.55 5.13
C VAL A 59 -5.81 6.52 3.98
N GLU A 60 -5.33 6.84 2.78
CA GLU A 60 -6.05 6.65 1.52
C GLU A 60 -5.29 5.66 0.63
N LEU A 61 -6.01 4.68 0.08
CA LEU A 61 -5.49 3.74 -0.90
C LEU A 61 -6.20 3.95 -2.24
N GLU A 62 -5.43 4.14 -3.32
CA GLU A 62 -5.94 4.31 -4.68
C GLU A 62 -5.29 3.25 -5.60
N VAL A 63 -6.09 2.29 -6.06
CA VAL A 63 -5.66 1.23 -6.99
C VAL A 63 -6.77 0.97 -8.02
N PRO A 64 -6.50 1.04 -9.35
CA PRO A 64 -5.28 1.56 -9.95
C PRO A 64 -5.16 3.09 -9.77
N ALA A 65 -3.94 3.60 -9.82
CA ALA A 65 -3.65 5.03 -9.79
C ALA A 65 -4.21 5.77 -11.01
N THR A 66 -4.56 7.04 -10.82
CA THR A 66 -4.99 7.94 -11.89
C THR A 66 -4.07 9.16 -12.00
N ARG A 67 -3.84 9.65 -13.24
CA ARG A 67 -3.02 10.85 -13.53
C ARG A 67 -3.67 12.18 -13.14
N ASP A 68 -4.81 12.15 -12.45
CA ASP A 68 -5.51 13.36 -12.00
C ASP A 68 -4.87 14.03 -10.78
N ARG A 69 -3.92 13.35 -10.13
CA ARG A 69 -3.00 14.04 -9.23
C ARG A 69 -2.05 14.82 -10.11
N ASP A 70 -1.74 16.07 -9.78
CA ASP A 70 -0.78 16.99 -10.43
C ASP A 70 0.66 16.43 -10.45
N TRP A 71 0.81 15.18 -10.89
CA TRP A 71 2.00 14.38 -10.90
C TRP A 71 2.90 14.91 -12.01
N PRO A 72 4.19 15.11 -11.73
CA PRO A 72 5.12 15.52 -12.76
C PRO A 72 5.11 14.48 -13.88
N ALA A 73 4.63 14.91 -15.04
CA ALA A 73 4.55 14.14 -16.28
C ALA A 73 5.81 13.33 -16.68
N PRO A 74 7.07 13.67 -16.28
CA PRO A 74 8.21 12.84 -16.67
C PRO A 74 8.42 11.54 -15.87
N TRP A 75 7.68 11.29 -14.78
CA TRP A 75 7.87 10.07 -13.97
C TRP A 75 6.82 9.01 -14.32
N PRO A 76 7.20 7.71 -14.35
CA PRO A 76 6.24 6.62 -14.54
C PRO A 76 5.08 6.74 -13.55
N LEU A 77 3.85 6.53 -14.02
CA LEU A 77 2.69 6.42 -13.14
C LEU A 77 2.72 5.04 -12.46
N PRO A 78 2.82 4.98 -11.12
CA PRO A 78 2.78 3.71 -10.40
C PRO A 78 1.41 3.05 -10.54
N TRP A 79 1.32 1.75 -10.26
CA TRP A 79 0.03 1.05 -10.35
C TRP A 79 -0.95 1.49 -9.27
N GLY A 80 -0.47 1.90 -8.09
CA GLY A 80 -1.30 2.37 -6.98
C GLY A 80 -0.62 3.46 -6.15
N TRP A 81 -1.42 4.12 -5.32
CA TRP A 81 -0.97 5.10 -4.33
C TRP A 81 -1.42 4.71 -2.94
N PHE A 82 -0.51 4.82 -1.97
CA PHE A 82 -0.80 4.75 -0.55
C PHE A 82 -0.46 6.11 0.08
N ARG A 83 -1.41 6.76 0.73
CA ARG A 83 -1.24 8.12 1.29
C ARG A 83 -1.60 8.16 2.75
N VAL A 84 -0.79 8.86 3.54
CA VAL A 84 -1.11 9.26 4.91
C VAL A 84 -1.64 10.69 4.90
N ARG A 85 -2.90 10.91 5.32
CA ARG A 85 -3.49 12.26 5.33
C ARG A 85 -2.72 13.19 6.26
N GLY A 86 -2.27 14.33 5.71
CA GLY A 86 -1.46 15.31 6.43
C GLY A 86 0.01 14.91 6.59
N GLY A 87 0.42 13.77 6.01
CA GLY A 87 1.80 13.32 5.89
C GLY A 87 2.22 13.32 4.43
N GLY A 88 2.73 12.20 3.94
CA GLY A 88 3.15 11.98 2.56
C GLY A 88 2.35 10.89 1.83
N ASP A 89 2.87 10.51 0.67
CA ASP A 89 2.37 9.42 -0.15
C ASP A 89 3.50 8.65 -0.84
N VAL A 90 3.23 7.37 -1.09
CA VAL A 90 4.14 6.45 -1.78
C VAL A 90 3.44 5.77 -2.95
N GLY A 91 4.13 5.73 -4.08
CA GLY A 91 3.71 4.98 -5.26
C GLY A 91 4.08 3.52 -5.12
N VAL A 92 3.15 2.63 -5.46
CA VAL A 92 3.33 1.17 -5.34
C VAL A 92 3.01 0.49 -6.67
N SER A 93 3.89 -0.42 -7.07
CA SER A 93 3.78 -1.12 -8.35
C SER A 93 4.18 -2.58 -8.22
N GLY A 94 3.55 -3.40 -9.06
CA GLY A 94 3.88 -4.81 -9.19
C GLY A 94 5.13 -5.00 -10.06
N GLY A 95 5.65 -6.22 -10.08
CA GLY A 95 6.83 -6.55 -10.88
C GLY A 95 8.10 -5.85 -10.40
N GLY A 96 8.79 -6.48 -9.44
CA GLY A 96 10.13 -6.11 -9.00
C GLY A 96 11.22 -6.81 -9.81
N ALA A 97 12.07 -7.58 -9.14
CA ALA A 97 13.17 -8.31 -9.78
C ALA A 97 12.69 -9.51 -10.62
N ASP A 98 13.51 -9.93 -11.58
CA ASP A 98 13.27 -11.18 -12.34
C ASP A 98 13.12 -12.36 -11.37
N GLY A 99 11.96 -13.02 -11.43
CA GLY A 99 11.63 -14.16 -10.57
C GLY A 99 10.95 -13.81 -9.24
N GLU A 100 10.63 -12.54 -8.97
CA GLU A 100 9.90 -12.13 -7.76
C GLU A 100 8.58 -12.92 -7.61
N THR A 101 8.40 -13.57 -6.46
CA THR A 101 7.19 -14.32 -6.10
C THR A 101 6.06 -13.37 -5.69
N ALA A 102 4.83 -13.89 -5.56
CA ALA A 102 3.71 -13.07 -5.12
C ALA A 102 3.84 -12.65 -3.65
N ALA A 103 4.48 -13.48 -2.82
CA ALA A 103 4.76 -13.19 -1.41
C ALA A 103 5.83 -12.09 -1.26
N GLU A 104 6.88 -12.14 -2.09
CA GLU A 104 7.92 -11.11 -2.13
C GLU A 104 7.37 -9.76 -2.58
N GLU A 105 6.56 -9.75 -3.66
CA GLU A 105 5.89 -8.52 -4.12
C GLU A 105 4.99 -7.95 -3.02
N ALA A 106 4.21 -8.80 -2.34
CA ALA A 106 3.33 -8.36 -1.26
C ALA A 106 4.08 -7.75 -0.09
N ALA A 107 5.17 -8.38 0.35
CA ALA A 107 5.98 -7.86 1.44
C ALA A 107 6.66 -6.54 1.06
N ARG A 108 7.27 -6.47 -0.13
CA ARG A 108 7.93 -5.24 -0.61
C ARG A 108 6.96 -4.07 -0.70
N VAL A 109 5.79 -4.27 -1.30
CA VAL A 109 4.77 -3.22 -1.47
C VAL A 109 4.22 -2.77 -0.12
N ALA A 110 3.96 -3.71 0.78
CA ALA A 110 3.48 -3.40 2.12
C ALA A 110 4.56 -2.71 2.97
N ASP A 111 5.83 -3.11 2.89
CA ASP A 111 6.95 -2.48 3.60
C ASP A 111 7.16 -1.02 3.15
N ALA A 112 6.99 -0.74 1.84
CA ALA A 112 7.02 0.62 1.31
C ALA A 112 5.88 1.49 1.86
N ALA A 113 4.65 0.98 1.86
CA ALA A 113 3.50 1.67 2.44
C ALA A 113 3.63 1.88 3.96
N HIS A 114 4.14 0.87 4.67
CA HIS A 114 4.41 0.93 6.10
C HIS A 114 5.49 1.96 6.44
N SER A 115 6.57 2.02 5.66
CA SER A 115 7.63 3.02 5.80
C SER A 115 7.07 4.44 5.65
N GLU A 116 6.18 4.66 4.67
CA GLU A 116 5.50 5.96 4.50
C GLU A 116 4.66 6.33 5.74
N VAL A 117 3.96 5.36 6.36
CA VAL A 117 3.27 5.60 7.64
C VAL A 117 4.27 6.06 8.70
N VAL A 118 5.35 5.30 8.90
CA VAL A 118 6.37 5.59 9.91
C VAL A 118 6.98 6.99 9.72
N GLU A 119 7.35 7.34 8.50
CA GLU A 119 7.91 8.65 8.17
C GLU A 119 6.91 9.78 8.41
N SER A 120 5.66 9.59 7.99
CA SER A 120 4.57 10.55 8.20
C SER A 120 4.24 10.79 9.68
N LEU A 121 4.61 9.89 10.59
CA LEU A 121 4.40 10.07 12.03
C LEU A 121 5.46 10.96 12.69
N TRP A 122 6.65 11.14 12.09
CA TRP A 122 7.83 11.75 12.72
C TRP A 122 7.58 13.08 13.44
N ALA A 123 6.73 13.94 12.88
CA ALA A 123 6.47 15.25 13.45
C ALA A 123 5.52 15.24 14.66
N HIS A 124 4.73 14.18 14.86
CA HIS A 124 3.52 14.24 15.69
C HIS A 124 3.27 13.02 16.59
N ARG A 125 3.90 11.87 16.32
CA ARG A 125 3.67 10.61 17.02
C ARG A 125 4.96 9.75 17.06
N PRO A 126 5.04 8.76 17.95
CA PRO A 126 6.14 7.80 17.92
C PRO A 126 6.24 7.10 16.56
N THR A 127 7.45 6.97 16.03
CA THR A 127 7.74 6.39 14.70
C THR A 127 8.04 4.90 14.75
N ASN A 128 7.84 4.25 15.88
CA ASN A 128 8.03 2.82 16.05
C ASN A 128 6.71 2.07 15.81
N TRP A 129 5.92 2.49 14.83
CA TRP A 129 4.61 1.91 14.53
C TRP A 129 4.70 0.78 13.49
N PRO A 130 3.93 -0.32 13.62
CA PRO A 130 3.35 -0.78 14.88
C PRO A 130 4.47 -1.14 15.88
N PRO A 131 4.27 -0.96 17.20
CA PRO A 131 5.30 -1.23 18.20
C PRO A 131 5.78 -2.69 18.17
N CYS A 132 7.10 -2.87 18.13
CA CYS A 132 7.69 -4.18 18.38
C CYS A 132 7.39 -4.64 19.83
N PRO A 133 6.86 -5.86 20.05
CA PRO A 133 6.54 -6.32 21.40
C PRO A 133 7.75 -6.37 22.34
N ASP A 134 8.92 -6.76 21.80
CA ASP A 134 10.16 -6.86 22.57
C ASP A 134 10.86 -5.50 22.73
N HIS A 135 10.66 -4.59 21.79
CA HIS A 135 11.31 -3.27 21.75
C HIS A 135 10.31 -2.14 21.44
N PRO A 136 9.31 -1.90 22.31
CA PRO A 136 8.12 -1.10 22.00
C PRO A 136 8.35 0.41 21.91
N THR A 137 9.60 0.87 21.97
CA THR A 137 9.96 2.30 21.87
C THR A 137 11.19 2.55 20.99
N THR A 138 11.75 1.51 20.36
CA THR A 138 13.08 1.58 19.74
C THR A 138 13.00 1.63 18.22
N HIS A 139 12.20 0.76 17.63
CA HIS A 139 12.12 0.61 16.18
C HIS A 139 10.72 0.17 15.76
N PRO A 140 10.28 0.52 14.54
CA PRO A 140 9.13 -0.11 13.94
C PRO A 140 9.43 -1.59 13.62
N LEU A 141 8.38 -2.39 13.44
CA LEU A 141 8.52 -3.70 12.80
C LEU A 141 8.82 -3.53 11.30
N GLN A 142 9.35 -4.56 10.65
CA GLN A 142 9.54 -4.63 9.20
C GLN A 142 8.67 -5.72 8.61
N LEU A 143 8.38 -5.65 7.31
CA LEU A 143 7.65 -6.69 6.61
C LEU A 143 8.59 -7.60 5.81
N ALA A 144 8.51 -8.90 6.07
CA ALA A 144 9.20 -9.93 5.33
C ALA A 144 8.20 -10.74 4.49
N ALA A 145 8.69 -11.38 3.43
CA ALA A 145 7.88 -12.29 2.62
C ALA A 145 7.37 -13.46 3.46
N GLY A 146 6.09 -13.80 3.26
CA GLY A 146 5.58 -15.13 3.63
C GLY A 146 6.15 -16.21 2.72
N ASP A 147 5.53 -17.38 2.73
CA ASP A 147 5.89 -18.47 1.81
C ASP A 147 4.89 -18.57 0.66
N ASP A 148 5.15 -19.47 -0.30
CA ASP A 148 4.25 -19.65 -1.45
C ASP A 148 2.89 -20.24 -1.08
N ALA A 149 2.77 -20.90 0.07
CA ALA A 149 1.49 -21.45 0.56
C ALA A 149 0.66 -20.37 1.27
N ASP A 150 1.31 -19.39 1.89
CA ASP A 150 0.70 -18.24 2.54
C ASP A 150 1.47 -16.95 2.17
N PRO A 151 1.06 -16.25 1.10
CA PRO A 151 1.79 -15.10 0.58
C PRO A 151 1.60 -13.83 1.42
N ARG A 152 0.95 -13.92 2.59
CA ARG A 152 0.75 -12.78 3.49
C ARG A 152 2.11 -12.33 4.07
N PRO A 153 2.41 -11.03 4.07
CA PRO A 153 3.63 -10.53 4.68
C PRO A 153 3.69 -10.84 6.19
N LEU A 154 4.91 -11.05 6.69
CA LEU A 154 5.19 -11.32 8.09
C LEU A 154 5.79 -10.07 8.75
N TRP A 155 5.25 -9.68 9.90
CA TRP A 155 5.90 -8.72 10.78
C TRP A 155 7.15 -9.34 11.40
N THR A 156 8.28 -8.67 11.25
CA THR A 156 9.57 -9.11 11.80
C THR A 156 10.22 -8.02 12.63
N CYS A 157 10.94 -8.43 13.67
CA CYS A 157 11.76 -7.54 14.47
C CYS A 157 13.08 -7.26 13.72
N PRO A 158 13.40 -6.01 13.33
CA PRO A 158 14.67 -5.71 12.64
C PRO A 158 15.92 -5.99 13.49
N LEU A 159 15.79 -6.00 14.83
CA LEU A 159 16.93 -6.24 15.72
C LEU A 159 17.28 -7.73 15.87
N THR A 160 16.27 -8.60 15.91
CA THR A 160 16.45 -10.03 16.18
C THR A 160 16.20 -10.92 14.96
N GLY A 161 15.48 -10.43 13.96
CA GLY A 161 14.99 -11.20 12.82
C GLY A 161 13.78 -12.09 13.12
N GLU A 162 13.27 -12.06 14.36
CA GLU A 162 12.16 -12.92 14.78
C GLU A 162 10.83 -12.48 14.16
N VAL A 163 10.02 -13.47 13.77
CA VAL A 163 8.65 -13.24 13.30
C VAL A 163 7.74 -12.96 14.49
N VAL A 164 7.08 -11.81 14.44
CA VAL A 164 6.15 -11.33 15.46
C VAL A 164 4.70 -11.71 15.13
N GLY A 165 4.36 -11.81 13.84
CA GLY A 165 3.03 -12.19 13.39
C GLY A 165 2.86 -12.05 11.89
N VAL A 166 1.65 -12.32 11.42
CA VAL A 166 1.22 -12.08 10.03
C VAL A 166 0.57 -10.70 9.91
N LEU A 167 0.76 -10.03 8.77
CA LEU A 167 -0.03 -8.88 8.38
C LEU A 167 -1.38 -9.39 7.86
N ASP A 168 -2.46 -9.12 8.59
CA ASP A 168 -3.80 -9.59 8.26
C ASP A 168 -4.88 -8.56 8.61
N VAL A 169 -6.02 -8.66 7.94
CA VAL A 169 -7.27 -7.95 8.25
C VAL A 169 -8.03 -8.71 9.34
N SER A 170 -7.56 -8.65 10.59
CA SER A 170 -8.29 -9.26 11.71
C SER A 170 -9.65 -8.61 11.98
#